data_AF-A0A2W1BNQ4-F1
#
_entry.id   AF-A0A2W1BNQ4-F1
#
_cell.length_a   1.000
_cell.length_b   1.000
_cell.length_c   1.000
_cell.angle_alpha   90.00
_cell.angle_beta   90.00
_cell.angle_gamma   90.00
#
_symmetry.space_group_name_H-M   'P 1'
#
loop_
_entity.id
_entity.type
_entity.pdbx_description
1 polymer ?
#
loop_
_entity_poly.entity_id
_entity_poly.type
_entity_poly.pdbx_seq_one_letter_code
_entity_poly.pdbx_strand_id
1 'polypeptide(L)'
;MLPSVSRKSPTAKQESAVERFFRKKPKEPESPKPKPTRADKGQVSPPTLAMSLGTTDHIKSAFLEYVAVVRATKEVNLRTCNKIMLTFRRENEGLLRVLLKEAEAAVYDNANSQVIAGEMTGSYMAAYSAKNGFVALDEEATERTGKIKFQTPHDDPIVVTAKCTKIMLEDSILEMAQTVSGTSDTSASMEPWAVPNIRWVNGVPGCGKTTWVVKHFDERRDVVATTTTEAAKDLRGKLAHQLGDRAKTKVRTMASILGSSQMRNVTA
;
A
#
# COMPACT_ATOMS: atom_id res chain seq x y z
N MET A 1 42.65 4.88 82.64
CA MET A 1 42.35 3.53 82.13
C MET A 1 41.77 3.66 80.73
N LEU A 2 42.51 3.26 79.70
CA LEU A 2 41.97 2.97 78.36
C LEU A 2 41.85 1.45 78.24
N PRO A 3 40.70 0.88 77.84
CA PRO A 3 40.66 -0.48 77.33
C PRO A 3 40.91 -0.47 75.82
N SER A 4 41.89 -1.25 75.41
CA SER A 4 42.16 -1.65 74.04
C SER A 4 41.02 -2.54 73.51
N VAL A 5 40.44 -2.17 72.37
CA VAL A 5 39.57 -3.08 71.60
C VAL A 5 40.22 -3.41 70.28
N SER A 6 40.56 -4.70 70.19
CA SER A 6 41.20 -5.40 69.09
C SER A 6 40.43 -5.23 67.77
N ARG A 7 41.16 -4.84 66.71
CA ARG A 7 40.71 -4.95 65.31
C ARG A 7 40.53 -6.43 64.98
N LYS A 8 39.29 -6.89 64.88
CA LYS A 8 39.02 -8.18 64.23
C LYS A 8 39.26 -8.02 62.73
N SER A 9 40.33 -8.64 62.24
CA SER A 9 40.59 -8.88 60.83
C SER A 9 39.39 -9.57 60.18
N PRO A 10 39.01 -9.20 58.94
CA PRO A 10 37.97 -9.92 58.21
C PRO A 10 38.33 -11.40 58.12
N THR A 11 37.34 -12.26 58.33
CA THR A 11 37.54 -13.72 58.19
C THR A 11 37.79 -14.07 56.73
N ALA A 12 38.58 -15.13 56.47
CA ALA A 12 38.86 -15.63 55.11
C ALA A 12 37.60 -15.89 54.25
N LYS A 13 36.43 -16.08 54.89
CA LYS A 13 35.13 -16.17 54.22
C LYS A 13 34.64 -14.84 53.65
N GLN A 14 34.93 -13.71 54.31
CA GLN A 14 34.57 -12.37 53.82
C GLN A 14 35.48 -11.94 52.66
N GLU A 15 36.78 -12.25 52.72
CA GLU A 15 37.69 -11.99 51.59
C GLU A 15 37.34 -12.87 50.37
N SER A 16 37.00 -14.15 50.58
CA SER A 16 36.51 -15.04 49.52
C SER A 16 35.19 -14.59 48.88
N ALA A 17 34.29 -13.99 49.68
CA ALA A 17 33.02 -13.45 49.20
C ALA A 17 33.21 -12.18 48.34
N VAL A 18 34.16 -11.32 48.72
CA VAL A 18 34.52 -10.11 47.96
C VAL A 18 35.25 -10.50 46.67
N GLU A 19 36.17 -11.48 46.70
CA GLU A 19 36.82 -11.99 45.48
C GLU A 19 35.83 -12.63 44.49
N ARG A 20 34.81 -13.38 44.96
CA ARG A 20 33.75 -13.91 44.08
C ARG A 20 32.90 -12.82 43.45
N PHE A 21 32.68 -11.70 44.13
CA PHE A 21 31.93 -10.57 43.58
C PHE A 21 32.69 -9.84 42.47
N PHE A 22 34.03 -9.80 42.53
CA PHE A 22 34.86 -9.12 41.52
C PHE A 22 35.41 -10.03 40.41
N ARG A 23 35.25 -11.35 40.51
CA ARG A 23 35.83 -12.31 39.56
C ARG A 23 34.78 -13.04 38.72
N LYS A 24 34.15 -12.29 37.82
CA LYS A 24 33.86 -12.61 36.41
C LYS A 24 32.89 -11.55 35.90
N LYS A 25 33.38 -10.62 35.07
CA LYS A 25 32.47 -9.96 34.12
C LYS A 25 31.79 -11.08 33.34
N PRO A 26 30.45 -11.15 33.31
CA PRO A 26 29.79 -11.98 32.31
C PRO A 26 30.39 -11.60 30.97
N LYS A 27 30.83 -12.57 30.16
CA LYS A 27 31.00 -12.31 28.74
C LYS A 27 29.63 -11.80 28.31
N GLU A 28 29.57 -10.51 27.97
CA GLU A 28 28.40 -9.93 27.34
C GLU A 28 28.02 -10.90 26.22
N PRO A 29 26.80 -11.45 26.18
CA PRO A 29 26.44 -12.33 25.09
C PRO A 29 26.69 -11.53 23.82
N GLU A 30 27.60 -12.01 22.97
CA GLU A 30 27.85 -11.40 21.67
C GLU A 30 26.47 -11.18 21.05
N SER A 31 26.14 -9.91 20.80
CA SER A 31 24.88 -9.57 20.17
C SER A 31 24.80 -10.43 18.91
N PRO A 32 23.72 -11.23 18.73
CA PRO A 32 23.65 -12.12 17.58
C PRO A 32 23.88 -11.29 16.34
N LYS A 33 24.93 -11.63 15.57
CA LYS A 33 25.31 -10.90 14.36
C LYS A 33 24.03 -10.66 13.56
N PRO A 34 23.70 -9.40 13.22
CA PRO A 34 22.43 -9.09 12.60
C PRO A 34 22.30 -9.94 11.36
N LYS A 35 21.23 -10.73 11.30
CA LYS A 35 20.96 -11.55 10.11
C LYS A 35 20.87 -10.58 8.92
N PRO A 36 21.54 -10.88 7.79
CA PRO A 36 21.46 -10.04 6.61
C PRO A 36 19.99 -9.83 6.27
N THR A 37 19.61 -8.57 6.16
CA THR A 37 18.26 -8.14 5.82
C THR A 37 17.92 -8.63 4.41
N ARG A 38 16.63 -8.58 4.05
CA ARG A 38 16.24 -8.90 2.67
C ARG A 38 16.91 -7.97 1.66
N ALA A 39 17.24 -6.73 2.06
CA ALA A 39 17.97 -5.78 1.23
C ALA A 39 19.43 -6.21 1.03
N ASP A 40 20.11 -6.63 2.10
CA ASP A 40 21.50 -7.13 2.04
C ASP A 40 21.63 -8.37 1.13
N LYS A 41 20.54 -9.13 0.98
CA LYS A 41 20.46 -10.29 0.08
C LYS A 41 20.06 -9.95 -1.36
N GLY A 42 19.87 -8.68 -1.70
CA GLY A 42 19.40 -8.23 -3.01
C GLY A 42 17.95 -8.64 -3.33
N GLN A 43 17.19 -9.10 -2.33
CA GLN A 43 15.80 -9.57 -2.53
C GLN A 43 14.80 -8.42 -2.58
N VAL A 44 15.16 -7.27 -2.02
CA VAL A 44 14.39 -6.03 -2.06
C VAL A 44 15.34 -4.85 -2.23
N SER A 45 14.90 -3.80 -2.92
CA SER A 45 15.61 -2.53 -3.00
C SER A 45 14.84 -1.51 -2.15
N PRO A 46 15.33 -1.14 -0.95
CA PRO A 46 14.66 -0.16 -0.11
C PRO A 46 14.77 1.23 -0.75
N PRO A 47 13.75 2.11 -0.56
CA PRO A 47 13.85 3.49 -1.02
C PRO A 47 14.97 4.24 -0.28
N THR A 48 15.64 5.15 -0.97
CA THR A 48 16.57 6.09 -0.33
C THR A 48 15.77 7.11 0.46
N LEU A 49 15.90 7.10 1.78
CA LEU A 49 15.25 8.05 2.67
C LEU A 49 16.15 9.27 2.89
N ALA A 50 15.54 10.45 3.05
CA ALA A 50 16.27 11.63 3.45
C ALA A 50 16.72 11.53 4.92
N MET A 51 17.89 12.08 5.26
CA MET A 51 18.24 12.31 6.66
C MET A 51 17.23 13.29 7.24
N SER A 52 16.44 12.86 8.23
CA SER A 52 15.37 13.70 8.77
C SER A 52 15.94 14.82 9.64
N LEU A 53 15.80 16.07 9.17
CA LEU A 53 16.16 17.28 9.92
C LEU A 53 14.92 18.08 10.35
N GLY A 54 13.71 17.65 9.97
CA GLY A 54 12.45 18.29 10.36
C GLY A 54 11.19 17.60 9.83
N THR A 55 10.02 18.14 10.19
CA THR A 55 8.69 17.59 9.83
C THR A 55 8.49 17.40 8.34
N THR A 56 9.00 18.34 7.51
CA THR A 56 8.91 18.26 6.05
C THR A 56 9.66 17.05 5.50
N ASP A 57 10.82 16.72 6.06
CA ASP A 57 11.62 15.57 5.62
C ASP A 57 10.96 14.25 6.01
N HIS A 58 10.32 14.20 7.19
CA HIS A 58 9.51 13.05 7.60
C HIS A 58 8.33 12.80 6.64
N ILE A 59 7.62 13.86 6.23
CA ILE A 59 6.50 13.73 5.30
C ILE A 59 6.99 13.28 3.92
N LYS A 60 8.08 13.88 3.41
CA LYS A 60 8.70 13.44 2.15
C LYS A 60 9.13 11.99 2.21
N SER A 61 9.74 11.56 3.31
CA SER A 61 10.18 10.17 3.49
C SER A 61 8.98 9.21 3.54
N ALA A 62 7.93 9.53 4.30
CA ALA A 62 6.71 8.73 4.34
C ALA A 62 6.02 8.63 2.97
N PHE A 63 6.03 9.72 2.20
CA PHE A 63 5.54 9.71 0.83
C PHE A 63 6.37 8.80 -0.10
N LEU A 64 7.70 8.89 -0.04
CA LEU A 64 8.59 8.01 -0.82
C LEU A 64 8.43 6.54 -0.44
N GLU A 65 8.25 6.24 0.85
CA GLU A 65 7.94 4.89 1.32
C GLU A 65 6.62 4.39 0.74
N TYR A 66 5.56 5.22 0.77
CA TYR A 66 4.28 4.87 0.16
C TYR A 66 4.44 4.57 -1.34
N VAL A 67 5.14 5.42 -2.10
CA VAL A 67 5.41 5.20 -3.52
C VAL A 67 6.17 3.89 -3.74
N ALA A 68 7.17 3.59 -2.92
CA ALA A 68 7.93 2.34 -3.01
C ALA A 68 7.05 1.11 -2.75
N VAL A 69 6.14 1.17 -1.78
CA VAL A 69 5.16 0.11 -1.50
C VAL A 69 4.22 -0.10 -2.69
N VAL A 70 3.73 0.98 -3.31
CA VAL A 70 2.86 0.89 -4.50
C VAL A 70 3.61 0.22 -5.67
N ARG A 71 4.85 0.63 -5.94
CA ARG A 71 5.69 0.00 -6.99
C ARG A 71 5.92 -1.49 -6.72
N ALA A 72 6.28 -1.83 -5.48
CA ALA A 72 6.51 -3.22 -5.09
C ALA A 72 5.23 -4.07 -5.23
N THR A 73 4.07 -3.49 -4.89
CA THR A 73 2.76 -4.15 -5.05
C THR A 73 2.45 -4.40 -6.52
N LYS A 74 2.65 -3.39 -7.39
CA LYS A 74 2.48 -3.54 -8.85
C LYS A 74 3.36 -4.66 -9.40
N GLU A 75 4.62 -4.73 -8.99
CA GLU A 75 5.57 -5.75 -9.43
C GLU A 75 5.16 -7.17 -8.98
N VAL A 76 4.70 -7.32 -7.74
CA VAL A 76 4.18 -8.60 -7.24
C VAL A 76 2.94 -9.04 -8.02
N ASN A 77 2.02 -8.10 -8.29
CA ASN A 77 0.82 -8.35 -9.07
C ASN A 77 1.18 -8.80 -10.50
N LEU A 78 2.11 -8.10 -11.15
CA LEU A 78 2.60 -8.44 -12.49
C LEU A 78 3.23 -9.83 -12.53
N ARG A 79 4.13 -10.13 -11.58
CA ARG A 79 4.78 -11.45 -11.50
C ARG A 79 3.77 -12.56 -11.29
N THR A 80 2.74 -12.32 -10.47
CA THR A 80 1.68 -13.30 -10.20
C THR A 80 0.90 -13.61 -11.48
N CYS A 81 0.41 -12.59 -12.19
CA CYS A 81 -0.34 -12.78 -13.43
C CYS A 81 0.52 -13.39 -14.55
N ASN A 82 1.78 -12.94 -14.68
CA ASN A 82 2.72 -13.50 -15.65
C ASN A 82 2.99 -14.99 -15.37
N LYS A 83 3.19 -15.37 -14.09
CA LYS A 83 3.38 -16.77 -13.71
C LYS A 83 2.17 -17.64 -14.09
N ILE A 84 0.95 -17.14 -13.89
CA ILE A 84 -0.28 -17.82 -14.32
C ILE A 84 -0.29 -17.98 -15.85
N MET A 85 -0.07 -16.89 -16.58
CA MET A 85 -0.07 -16.89 -18.05
C MET A 85 0.98 -17.87 -18.64
N LEU A 86 2.20 -17.87 -18.09
CA LEU A 86 3.26 -18.80 -18.50
C LEU A 86 2.92 -20.25 -18.18
N THR A 87 2.29 -20.51 -17.03
CA THR A 87 1.88 -21.86 -16.64
C THR A 87 0.77 -22.37 -17.55
N PHE A 88 -0.19 -21.51 -17.91
CA PHE A 88 -1.24 -21.82 -18.88
C PHE A 88 -0.66 -22.17 -20.26
N ARG A 89 0.25 -21.34 -20.79
CA ARG A 89 0.90 -21.58 -22.09
C ARG A 89 1.78 -22.84 -22.14
N ARG A 90 2.21 -23.34 -20.98
CA ARG A 90 2.97 -24.59 -20.84
C ARG A 90 2.08 -25.81 -20.61
N GLU A 91 0.76 -25.63 -20.64
CA GLU A 91 -0.24 -26.70 -20.46
C GLU A 91 -0.06 -27.49 -19.14
N ASN A 92 0.51 -26.84 -18.11
CA ASN A 92 0.67 -27.46 -16.80
C ASN A 92 -0.60 -27.26 -15.96
N GLU A 93 -1.62 -28.05 -16.27
CA GLU A 93 -2.96 -27.93 -15.65
C GLU A 93 -2.93 -28.07 -14.13
N GLY A 94 -2.09 -28.95 -13.59
CA GLY A 94 -1.98 -29.19 -12.15
C GLY A 94 -1.51 -27.94 -11.41
N LEU A 95 -0.40 -27.35 -11.85
CA LEU A 95 0.10 -26.10 -11.27
C LEU A 95 -0.83 -24.92 -11.57
N LEU A 96 -1.40 -24.86 -12.77
CA LEU A 96 -2.33 -23.79 -13.17
C LEU A 96 -3.52 -23.73 -12.22
N ARG A 97 -4.14 -24.86 -11.91
CA ARG A 97 -5.29 -24.93 -10.99
C ARG A 97 -4.96 -24.37 -9.60
N VAL A 98 -3.76 -24.66 -9.09
CA VAL A 98 -3.31 -24.13 -7.79
C VAL A 98 -3.15 -22.62 -7.87
N LEU A 99 -2.44 -22.11 -8.88
CA LEU A 99 -2.20 -20.67 -9.03
C LEU A 99 -3.50 -19.87 -9.24
N LEU A 100 -4.43 -20.40 -10.04
CA LEU A 100 -5.73 -19.76 -10.27
C LEU A 100 -6.54 -19.66 -8.98
N LYS A 101 -6.53 -20.71 -8.15
CA LYS A 101 -7.23 -20.71 -6.87
C LYS A 101 -6.59 -19.74 -5.87
N GLU A 102 -5.27 -19.75 -5.74
CA GLU A 102 -4.54 -18.88 -4.81
C GLU A 102 -4.70 -17.39 -5.13
N ALA A 103 -4.72 -17.05 -6.42
CA ALA A 103 -4.84 -15.66 -6.88
C ALA A 103 -6.30 -15.20 -7.12
N GLU A 104 -7.29 -16.06 -6.86
CA GLU A 104 -8.70 -15.87 -7.28
C GLU A 104 -8.77 -15.37 -8.73
N ALA A 105 -8.16 -16.14 -9.62
CA ALA A 105 -7.86 -15.77 -10.99
C ALA A 105 -8.53 -16.67 -12.03
N ALA A 106 -8.60 -16.13 -13.25
CA ALA A 106 -9.10 -16.83 -14.41
C ALA A 106 -8.28 -16.47 -15.66
N VAL A 107 -8.10 -17.45 -16.55
CA VAL A 107 -7.65 -17.23 -17.92
C VAL A 107 -8.88 -16.98 -18.78
N TYR A 108 -8.88 -15.85 -19.49
CA TYR A 108 -10.02 -15.36 -20.25
C TYR A 108 -9.62 -15.11 -21.71
N ASP A 109 -10.45 -15.58 -22.62
CA ASP A 109 -10.39 -15.23 -24.04
C ASP A 109 -11.20 -13.96 -24.27
N ASN A 110 -10.48 -12.85 -24.46
CA ASN A 110 -11.10 -11.55 -24.69
C ASN A 110 -11.77 -11.44 -26.07
N ALA A 111 -11.33 -12.21 -27.07
CA ALA A 111 -11.96 -12.19 -28.40
C ALA A 111 -13.35 -12.84 -28.33
N ASN A 112 -13.42 -14.07 -27.81
CA ASN A 112 -14.66 -14.85 -27.73
C ASN A 112 -15.50 -14.54 -26.47
N SER A 113 -14.96 -13.75 -25.55
CA SER A 113 -15.59 -13.39 -24.28
C SER A 113 -15.92 -14.60 -23.41
N GLN A 114 -14.94 -15.50 -23.25
CA GLN A 114 -15.13 -16.79 -22.59
C GLN A 114 -14.01 -17.06 -21.58
N VAL A 115 -14.40 -17.57 -20.41
CA VAL A 115 -13.43 -18.10 -19.44
C VAL A 115 -12.92 -19.45 -19.93
N ILE A 116 -11.60 -19.56 -20.10
CA ILE A 116 -10.93 -20.81 -20.50
C ILE A 116 -10.64 -21.67 -19.26
N ALA A 117 -10.17 -21.04 -18.18
CA ALA A 117 -9.82 -21.72 -16.93
C ALA A 117 -10.00 -20.81 -15.72
N GLY A 118 -10.36 -21.40 -14.58
CA GLY A 118 -10.63 -20.65 -13.34
C GLY A 118 -12.04 -20.05 -13.32
N GLU A 119 -12.23 -19.03 -12.48
CA GLU A 119 -13.54 -18.41 -12.31
C GLU A 119 -13.39 -16.88 -12.21
N MET A 120 -14.22 -16.17 -12.96
CA MET A 120 -14.32 -14.72 -12.88
C MET A 120 -15.48 -14.35 -11.95
N THR A 121 -15.21 -13.54 -10.92
CA THR A 121 -16.22 -13.13 -9.94
C THR A 121 -16.22 -11.62 -9.74
N GLY A 122 -17.37 -10.99 -9.95
CA GLY A 122 -17.55 -9.55 -9.78
C GLY A 122 -16.98 -8.71 -10.92
N SER A 123 -16.63 -7.46 -10.62
CA SER A 123 -16.11 -6.49 -11.57
C SER A 123 -14.58 -6.44 -11.60
N TYR A 124 -14.02 -6.13 -12.76
CA TYR A 124 -12.58 -6.00 -12.97
C TYR A 124 -12.25 -4.64 -13.57
N MET A 125 -11.17 -4.01 -13.11
CA MET A 125 -10.65 -2.77 -13.70
C MET A 125 -9.63 -3.04 -14.81
N ALA A 126 -8.96 -4.18 -14.74
CA ALA A 126 -7.91 -4.55 -15.68
C ALA A 126 -7.81 -6.07 -15.85
N ALA A 127 -7.00 -6.47 -16.82
CA ALA A 127 -6.50 -7.83 -16.99
C ALA A 127 -5.04 -7.80 -17.42
N TYR A 128 -4.34 -8.91 -17.27
CA TYR A 128 -2.95 -9.05 -17.72
C TYR A 128 -2.88 -9.73 -19.08
N SER A 129 -2.32 -9.06 -20.08
CA SER A 129 -1.86 -9.60 -21.35
C SER A 129 -0.35 -9.84 -21.29
N ALA A 130 0.13 -10.89 -21.95
CA ALA A 130 1.56 -11.17 -21.98
C ALA A 130 2.35 -10.14 -22.80
N LYS A 131 1.75 -9.58 -23.86
CA LYS A 131 2.40 -8.58 -24.71
C LYS A 131 2.42 -7.19 -24.06
N ASN A 132 1.28 -6.76 -23.51
CA ASN A 132 1.08 -5.38 -23.07
C ASN A 132 1.12 -5.19 -21.55
N GLY A 133 1.29 -6.27 -20.77
CA GLY A 133 1.18 -6.20 -19.32
C GLY A 133 -0.27 -5.97 -18.91
N PHE A 134 -0.52 -5.07 -17.96
CA PHE A 134 -1.89 -4.76 -17.55
C PHE A 134 -2.60 -3.90 -18.58
N VAL A 135 -3.76 -4.38 -19.06
CA VAL A 135 -4.66 -3.70 -19.99
C VAL A 135 -5.95 -3.34 -19.27
N ALA A 136 -6.47 -2.14 -19.54
CA ALA A 136 -7.69 -1.64 -18.89
C ALA A 136 -8.95 -2.37 -19.40
N LEU A 137 -9.98 -2.37 -18.57
CA LEU A 137 -11.34 -2.71 -19.00
C LEU A 137 -11.79 -1.70 -20.05
N ASP A 138 -12.35 -2.19 -21.15
CA ASP A 138 -13.07 -1.39 -22.13
C ASP A 138 -14.51 -1.26 -21.64
N GLU A 139 -14.78 -0.21 -20.86
CA GLU A 139 -16.12 0.05 -20.28
C GLU A 139 -17.17 0.18 -21.38
N GLU A 140 -16.89 0.94 -22.44
CA GLU A 140 -17.83 1.16 -23.53
C GLU A 140 -18.16 -0.14 -24.28
N ALA A 141 -17.16 -0.96 -24.60
CA ALA A 141 -17.40 -2.26 -25.24
C ALA A 141 -18.07 -3.26 -24.31
N THR A 142 -17.76 -3.20 -23.02
CA THR A 142 -18.40 -4.03 -22.00
C THR A 142 -19.87 -3.69 -21.87
N GLU A 143 -20.22 -2.41 -21.79
CA GLU A 143 -21.61 -1.94 -21.73
C GLU A 143 -22.38 -2.28 -23.01
N ARG A 144 -21.77 -2.07 -24.18
CA ARG A 144 -22.41 -2.32 -25.48
C ARG A 144 -22.72 -3.81 -25.72
N THR A 145 -21.83 -4.70 -25.28
CA THR A 145 -21.96 -6.15 -25.53
C THR A 145 -22.56 -6.91 -24.36
N GLY A 146 -22.63 -6.30 -23.17
CA GLY A 146 -22.98 -6.95 -21.92
C GLY A 146 -21.95 -7.99 -21.45
N LYS A 147 -20.80 -8.09 -22.12
CA LYS A 147 -19.73 -9.06 -21.81
C LYS A 147 -18.45 -8.31 -21.49
N ILE A 148 -17.67 -8.80 -20.54
CA ILE A 148 -16.41 -8.17 -20.14
C ILE A 148 -15.45 -8.10 -21.33
N LYS A 149 -14.99 -6.90 -21.65
CA LYS A 149 -14.02 -6.63 -22.71
C LYS A 149 -12.85 -5.82 -22.15
N PHE A 150 -11.65 -6.19 -22.57
CA PHE A 150 -10.41 -5.49 -22.24
C PHE A 150 -9.77 -4.88 -23.49
N GLN A 151 -8.96 -3.85 -23.29
CA GLN A 151 -8.23 -3.17 -24.37
C GLN A 151 -6.99 -3.96 -24.83
N THR A 152 -7.20 -5.19 -25.30
CA THR A 152 -6.13 -6.06 -25.84
C THR A 152 -5.97 -5.86 -27.35
N PRO A 153 -4.75 -6.02 -27.89
CA PRO A 153 -4.58 -6.09 -29.33
C PRO A 153 -5.21 -7.39 -29.88
N HIS A 154 -5.64 -7.36 -31.14
CA HIS A 154 -6.35 -8.49 -31.77
C HIS A 154 -5.52 -9.78 -31.84
N ASP A 155 -4.20 -9.67 -31.82
CA ASP A 155 -3.24 -10.77 -31.96
C ASP A 155 -2.73 -11.32 -30.60
N ASP A 156 -3.27 -10.86 -29.47
CA ASP A 156 -3.06 -11.43 -28.12
C ASP A 156 -4.33 -11.30 -27.28
N PRO A 157 -5.42 -12.01 -27.64
CA PRO A 157 -6.71 -11.90 -26.97
C PRO A 157 -6.74 -12.61 -25.61
N ILE A 158 -5.74 -13.43 -25.28
CA ILE A 158 -5.74 -14.20 -24.03
C ILE A 158 -5.20 -13.34 -22.90
N VAL A 159 -6.00 -13.21 -21.85
CA VAL A 159 -5.66 -12.42 -20.67
C VAL A 159 -5.85 -13.22 -19.38
N VAL A 160 -5.18 -12.77 -18.33
CA VAL A 160 -5.38 -13.26 -16.96
C VAL A 160 -6.10 -12.18 -16.16
N THR A 161 -7.24 -12.54 -15.59
CA THR A 161 -7.89 -11.73 -14.56
C THR A 161 -7.57 -12.35 -13.20
N ALA A 162 -7.39 -11.53 -12.17
CA ALA A 162 -7.05 -11.99 -10.84
C ALA A 162 -7.64 -11.06 -9.78
N LYS A 163 -7.56 -11.45 -8.50
CA LYS A 163 -7.97 -10.58 -7.38
C LYS A 163 -7.34 -9.19 -7.46
N CYS A 164 -6.05 -9.13 -7.80
CA CYS A 164 -5.32 -7.88 -7.94
C CYS A 164 -5.75 -7.03 -9.14
N THR A 165 -6.44 -7.61 -10.13
CA THR A 165 -6.94 -6.85 -11.30
C THR A 165 -8.40 -6.41 -11.13
N LYS A 166 -9.04 -6.78 -10.00
CA LYS A 166 -10.37 -6.26 -9.62
C LYS A 166 -10.33 -4.75 -9.36
N ILE A 167 -9.29 -4.30 -8.67
CA ILE A 167 -9.01 -2.89 -8.41
C ILE A 167 -7.54 -2.67 -8.68
N MET A 168 -7.24 -1.87 -9.70
CA MET A 168 -5.87 -1.59 -10.13
C MET A 168 -5.70 -0.08 -10.23
N LEU A 169 -5.12 0.49 -9.18
CA LEU A 169 -4.93 1.95 -9.01
C LEU A 169 -3.46 2.34 -8.97
N GLU A 170 -2.55 1.36 -9.04
CA GLU A 170 -1.12 1.57 -8.88
C GLU A 170 -0.60 2.58 -9.90
N ASP A 171 -1.03 2.50 -11.15
CA ASP A 171 -0.59 3.46 -12.18
C ASP A 171 -1.12 4.86 -11.97
N SER A 172 -2.40 5.02 -11.63
CA SER A 172 -2.97 6.33 -11.27
C SER A 172 -2.29 6.93 -10.03
N ILE A 173 -1.99 6.10 -9.02
CA ILE A 173 -1.28 6.52 -7.80
C ILE A 173 0.15 6.95 -8.14
N LEU A 174 0.86 6.21 -8.98
CA LEU A 174 2.24 6.52 -9.35
C LEU A 174 2.34 7.77 -10.23
N GLU A 175 1.40 7.97 -11.15
CA GLU A 175 1.30 9.21 -11.92
C GLU A 175 1.00 10.40 -11.01
N MET A 176 -0.01 10.29 -10.14
CA MET A 176 -0.32 11.35 -9.16
C MET A 176 0.90 11.65 -8.28
N ALA A 177 1.64 10.62 -7.87
CA ALA A 177 2.85 10.80 -7.10
C ALA A 177 3.91 11.59 -7.86
N GLN A 178 4.10 11.33 -9.16
CA GLN A 178 5.02 12.11 -10.01
C GLN A 178 4.59 13.58 -10.13
N THR A 179 3.29 13.84 -10.27
CA THR A 179 2.74 15.21 -10.27
C THR A 179 3.03 15.92 -8.96
N VAL A 180 2.83 15.26 -7.82
CA VAL A 180 3.06 15.83 -6.48
C VAL A 180 4.55 16.02 -6.18
N SER A 181 5.42 15.12 -6.65
CA SER A 181 6.88 15.26 -6.46
C SER A 181 7.53 16.29 -7.37
N GLY A 182 6.82 16.83 -8.36
CA GLY A 182 7.34 17.82 -9.31
C GLY A 182 8.41 17.26 -10.26
N THR A 183 8.46 15.94 -10.44
CA THR A 183 9.51 15.24 -11.20
C THR A 183 9.14 15.03 -12.67
N SER A 184 8.50 16.01 -13.31
CA SER A 184 8.60 16.11 -14.77
C SER A 184 10.05 16.50 -15.11
N ASP A 185 10.62 15.99 -16.21
CA ASP A 185 12.04 16.10 -16.62
C ASP A 185 12.60 17.54 -16.82
N THR A 186 11.91 18.57 -16.33
CA THR A 186 12.42 19.93 -16.23
C THR A 186 12.98 20.13 -14.83
N SER A 187 14.27 20.47 -14.77
CA SER A 187 15.11 20.79 -13.61
C SER A 187 14.64 22.01 -12.79
N ALA A 188 13.34 22.18 -12.58
CA ALA A 188 12.77 23.15 -11.67
C ALA A 188 12.86 22.59 -10.24
N SER A 189 13.58 23.33 -9.40
CA SER A 189 13.60 23.18 -7.95
C SER A 189 12.26 22.67 -7.40
N MET A 190 12.27 21.58 -6.61
CA MET A 190 11.10 21.17 -5.83
C MET A 190 10.54 22.41 -5.14
N GLU A 191 9.36 22.88 -5.57
CA GLU A 191 8.64 23.88 -4.80
C GLU A 191 8.54 23.37 -3.35
N PRO A 192 8.70 24.25 -2.34
CA PRO A 192 8.64 23.83 -0.96
C PRO A 192 7.26 23.19 -0.72
N TRP A 193 7.26 21.88 -0.46
CA TRP A 193 6.05 21.15 -0.10
C TRP A 193 5.34 21.90 1.02
N ALA A 194 4.18 22.48 0.71
CA ALA A 194 3.36 23.17 1.70
C ALA A 194 2.73 22.11 2.61
N VAL A 195 3.42 21.82 3.72
CA VAL A 195 2.93 20.88 4.72
C VAL A 195 1.71 21.50 5.42
N PRO A 196 0.51 20.91 5.29
CA PRO A 196 -0.66 21.42 5.98
C PRO A 196 -0.52 21.24 7.49
N ASN A 197 -1.27 22.03 8.26
CA ASN A 197 -1.40 21.77 9.70
C ASN A 197 -2.18 20.47 9.90
N ILE A 198 -1.52 19.45 10.44
CA ILE A 198 -2.11 18.14 10.73
C ILE A 198 -2.50 18.08 12.20
N ARG A 199 -3.80 17.93 12.47
CA ARG A 199 -4.33 17.68 13.81
C ARG A 199 -4.82 16.25 13.94
N TRP A 200 -4.15 15.48 14.79
CA TRP A 200 -4.61 14.14 15.16
C TRP A 200 -5.69 14.21 16.25
N VAL A 201 -6.86 13.63 15.98
CA VAL A 201 -7.96 13.56 16.96
C VAL A 201 -8.12 12.11 17.42
N ASN A 202 -7.60 11.81 18.62
CA ASN A 202 -7.78 10.51 19.25
C ASN A 202 -9.09 10.48 20.06
N GLY A 203 -9.88 9.42 19.92
CA GLY A 203 -11.12 9.27 20.67
C GLY A 203 -11.51 7.80 20.82
N VAL A 204 -11.99 7.45 22.02
CA VAL A 204 -12.40 6.08 22.36
C VAL A 204 -13.49 5.54 21.40
N PRO A 205 -13.63 4.21 21.26
CA PRO A 205 -14.75 3.63 20.53
C PRO A 205 -16.09 4.19 21.04
N GLY A 206 -17.01 4.51 20.13
CA GLY A 206 -18.33 5.05 20.50
C GLY A 206 -18.38 6.55 20.87
N CYS A 207 -17.25 7.27 20.93
CA CYS A 207 -17.26 8.70 21.31
C CYS A 207 -17.87 9.68 20.29
N GLY A 208 -18.46 9.17 19.20
CA GLY A 208 -19.17 10.01 18.21
C GLY A 208 -18.27 10.78 17.24
N LYS A 209 -17.05 10.31 16.93
CA LYS A 209 -16.14 10.96 15.96
C LYS A 209 -16.82 11.30 14.63
N THR A 210 -17.52 10.32 14.04
CA THR A 210 -18.25 10.51 12.79
C THR A 210 -19.36 11.55 12.94
N THR A 211 -20.10 11.52 14.05
CA THR A 211 -21.14 12.51 14.38
C THR A 211 -20.55 13.91 14.52
N TRP A 212 -19.37 14.03 15.14
CA TRP A 212 -18.68 15.30 15.28
C TRP A 212 -18.29 15.87 13.91
N VAL A 213 -17.74 15.05 13.01
CA VAL A 213 -17.42 15.46 11.62
C VAL A 213 -18.68 15.96 10.91
N VAL A 214 -19.78 15.21 10.94
CA VAL A 214 -21.04 15.62 10.28
C VAL A 214 -21.58 16.94 10.81
N LYS A 215 -21.47 17.20 12.13
CA LYS A 215 -21.98 18.43 12.76
C LYS A 215 -21.15 19.67 12.45
N HIS A 216 -19.84 19.51 12.21
CA HIS A 216 -18.91 20.63 12.02
C HIS A 216 -18.42 20.76 10.58
N PHE A 217 -19.00 19.99 9.66
CA PHE A 217 -18.62 19.99 8.26
C PHE A 217 -19.02 21.30 7.59
N ASP A 218 -18.07 21.98 6.96
CA ASP A 218 -18.31 23.17 6.15
C ASP A 218 -18.35 22.78 4.66
N GLU A 219 -19.55 22.86 4.07
CA GLU A 219 -19.77 22.51 2.66
C GLU A 219 -18.92 23.31 1.65
N ARG A 220 -18.48 24.53 2.00
CA ARG A 220 -17.68 25.37 1.10
C ARG A 220 -16.22 24.93 1.13
N ARG A 221 -15.69 24.63 2.30
CA ARG A 221 -14.25 24.45 2.53
C ARG A 221 -13.81 23.00 2.68
N ASP A 222 -14.65 22.15 3.26
CA ASP A 222 -14.23 20.84 3.72
C ASP A 222 -14.42 19.76 2.64
N VAL A 223 -13.61 18.71 2.74
CA VAL A 223 -13.73 17.44 2.02
C VAL A 223 -13.47 16.33 3.02
N VAL A 224 -14.28 15.27 3.00
CA VAL A 224 -14.09 14.08 3.83
C VAL A 224 -13.57 12.94 2.99
N ALA A 225 -12.41 12.42 3.36
CA ALA A 225 -11.86 11.20 2.80
C ALA A 225 -12.04 10.02 3.77
N THR A 226 -12.42 8.85 3.25
CA THR A 226 -12.60 7.61 4.01
C THR A 226 -11.91 6.45 3.32
N THR A 227 -11.73 5.31 3.99
CA THR A 227 -11.10 4.13 3.40
C THR A 227 -12.09 3.24 2.65
N THR A 228 -13.33 3.13 3.11
CA THR A 228 -14.34 2.19 2.59
C THR A 228 -15.50 2.89 1.89
N THR A 229 -16.06 2.26 0.85
CA THR A 229 -17.25 2.76 0.13
C THR A 229 -18.47 2.87 1.03
N GLU A 230 -18.64 1.96 1.99
CA GLU A 230 -19.74 1.92 2.94
C GLU A 230 -19.72 3.14 3.86
N ALA A 231 -18.56 3.45 4.44
CA ALA A 231 -18.39 4.65 5.25
C ALA A 231 -18.64 5.94 4.45
N ALA A 232 -18.16 6.00 3.19
CA ALA A 232 -18.45 7.12 2.32
C ALA A 232 -19.96 7.25 2.04
N LYS A 233 -20.65 6.14 1.77
CA LYS A 233 -22.11 6.12 1.50
C LYS A 233 -22.91 6.56 2.73
N ASP A 234 -22.57 6.05 3.92
CA ASP A 234 -23.19 6.44 5.18
C ASP A 234 -23.03 7.95 5.46
N LEU A 235 -21.81 8.48 5.32
CA LEU A 235 -21.53 9.91 5.49
C LEU A 235 -22.25 10.79 4.47
N ARG A 236 -22.31 10.37 3.19
CA ARG A 236 -23.08 11.07 2.15
C ARG A 236 -24.56 11.13 2.51
N GLY A 237 -25.14 10.05 3.03
CA GLY A 237 -26.52 10.03 3.50
C GLY A 237 -26.75 11.02 4.64
N LYS A 238 -25.85 11.04 5.63
CA LYS A 238 -25.92 11.97 6.78
C LYS A 238 -25.78 13.45 6.38
N LEU A 239 -24.95 13.73 5.39
CA LEU A 239 -24.69 15.08 4.88
C LEU A 239 -25.59 15.47 3.69
N ALA A 240 -26.50 14.59 3.24
CA ALA A 240 -27.29 14.80 2.03
C ALA A 240 -28.10 16.11 2.06
N HIS A 241 -28.67 16.45 3.22
CA HIS A 241 -29.44 17.69 3.41
C HIS A 241 -28.61 18.97 3.23
N GLN A 242 -27.30 18.90 3.50
CA GLN A 242 -26.38 20.04 3.36
C GLN A 242 -25.77 20.07 1.95
N LEU A 243 -25.36 18.90 1.45
CA LEU A 243 -24.54 18.80 0.25
C LEU A 243 -25.36 18.67 -1.03
N GLY A 244 -26.56 18.10 -0.98
CA GLY A 244 -27.32 17.70 -2.16
C GLY A 244 -26.45 16.89 -3.12
N ASP A 245 -26.44 17.29 -4.39
CA ASP A 245 -25.68 16.65 -5.46
C ASP A 245 -24.16 16.69 -5.27
N ARG A 246 -23.65 17.62 -4.44
CA ARG A 246 -22.21 17.75 -4.14
C ARG A 246 -21.69 16.67 -3.19
N ALA A 247 -22.56 15.82 -2.63
CA ALA A 247 -22.16 14.79 -1.68
C ALA A 247 -21.10 13.84 -2.25
N LYS A 248 -21.18 13.51 -3.56
CA LYS A 248 -20.21 12.62 -4.23
C LYS A 248 -18.81 13.24 -4.35
N THR A 249 -18.70 14.55 -4.54
CA THR A 249 -17.41 15.24 -4.70
C THR A 249 -16.81 15.63 -3.36
N LYS A 250 -17.64 15.89 -2.35
CA LYS A 250 -17.23 16.32 -1.00
C LYS A 250 -16.95 15.19 -0.03
N VAL A 251 -17.55 14.02 -0.22
CA VAL A 251 -17.28 12.82 0.58
C VAL A 251 -16.81 11.71 -0.34
N ARG A 252 -15.55 11.30 -0.24
CA ARG A 252 -14.90 10.36 -1.16
C ARG A 252 -14.14 9.27 -0.41
N THR A 253 -13.84 8.19 -1.12
CA THR A 253 -12.85 7.22 -0.63
C THR A 253 -11.45 7.66 -1.04
N MET A 254 -10.42 7.26 -0.30
CA MET A 254 -9.02 7.50 -0.67
C MET A 254 -8.73 6.91 -2.05
N ALA A 255 -9.21 5.70 -2.32
CA ALA A 255 -9.12 5.07 -3.65
C ALA A 255 -9.72 5.94 -4.76
N SER A 256 -10.90 6.54 -4.53
CA SER A 256 -11.51 7.45 -5.52
C SER A 256 -10.70 8.74 -5.69
N ILE A 257 -10.17 9.31 -4.61
CA ILE A 257 -9.33 10.52 -4.71
C ILE A 257 -8.09 10.23 -5.53
N LEU A 258 -7.41 9.11 -5.23
CA LEU A 258 -6.15 8.73 -5.86
C LEU A 258 -6.32 8.16 -7.29
N GLY A 259 -7.45 7.51 -7.57
CA GLY A 259 -7.74 6.91 -8.89
C GLY A 259 -8.34 7.87 -9.91
N SER A 260 -8.90 8.99 -9.47
CA SER A 260 -9.53 9.96 -10.38
C SER A 260 -8.53 10.96 -11.01
N SER A 261 -7.22 10.73 -10.94
CA SER A 261 -6.25 11.58 -11.64
C SER A 261 -6.17 11.33 -13.15
N GLN A 262 -6.81 10.30 -13.70
CA GLN A 262 -6.76 10.02 -15.13
C GLN A 262 -8.15 9.78 -15.76
N MET A 263 -8.25 10.17 -17.04
CA MET A 263 -9.40 10.10 -17.97
C MET A 263 -10.26 11.38 -18.15
N ARG A 264 -9.60 12.54 -18.29
CA ARG A 264 -10.07 13.62 -19.20
C ARG A 264 -8.93 14.13 -20.08
N ASN A 265 -8.38 13.25 -20.92
CA ASN A 265 -7.90 13.70 -22.22
C ASN A 265 -9.12 13.66 -23.15
N VAL A 266 -9.90 14.75 -23.12
CA VAL A 266 -10.76 15.10 -24.23
C VAL A 266 -9.81 15.43 -25.37
N THR A 267 -9.76 14.55 -26.36
CA THR A 267 -9.27 14.86 -27.70
C THR A 267 -9.82 16.22 -28.13
N ALA A 268 -8.91 17.16 -28.40
CA ALA A 268 -9.11 18.23 -29.36
C ALA A 268 -8.22 17.91 -30.56
#